data_AF-A0A1S1Y3K0-F1
#
_entry.id   AF-A0A1S1Y3K0-F1
#
_cell.length_a   1.000
_cell.length_b   1.000
_cell.length_c   1.000
_cell.angle_alpha   90.00
_cell.angle_beta   90.00
_cell.angle_gamma   90.00
#
_symmetry.space_group_name_H-M   'P 1'
#
loop_
_entity.id
_entity.type
_entity.pdbx_description
1 polymer ?
#
loop_
_entity_poly.entity_id
_entity_poly.type
_entity_poly.pdbx_seq_one_letter_code
_entity_poly.pdbx_strand_id
1 'polypeptide(L)'
;MKFSVLVRRLSHPQVRRRLKIGLSIWAIAIAVSVVAKLAYDIGYFKAQSMIDEKNAAAPATRSVLTLEYAQRIVSGALNEDPNNPKTVVSQVVDNNPRLATIVVENNKQKKIAWIFEMRLFFVGDLLNDQGYNLTEAIERQQDMYRNNR
;
A
#
# COMPACT_ATOMS: atom_id res chain seq x y z
N MET A 1 0.44 -51.84 27.24
CA MET A 1 1.33 -51.71 28.41
C MET A 1 0.50 -51.20 29.60
N LYS A 2 0.52 -51.88 30.75
CA LYS A 2 -0.30 -51.49 31.92
C LYS A 2 0.29 -50.23 32.57
N PHE A 3 -0.54 -49.19 32.77
CA PHE A 3 -0.17 -47.90 33.37
C PHE A 3 0.61 -48.04 34.70
N SER A 4 0.35 -49.11 35.44
CA SER A 4 1.03 -49.46 36.69
C SER A 4 2.56 -49.68 36.55
N VAL A 5 3.03 -50.12 35.38
CA VAL A 5 4.46 -50.32 35.12
C VAL A 5 5.19 -48.99 34.93
N LEU A 6 4.53 -48.02 34.29
CA LEU A 6 5.03 -46.66 34.11
C LEU A 6 5.13 -45.93 35.45
N VAL A 7 4.12 -46.06 36.31
CA VAL A 7 4.11 -45.45 37.65
C VAL A 7 5.23 -46.00 38.52
N ARG A 8 5.46 -47.32 38.53
CA ARG A 8 6.60 -47.93 39.26
C ARG A 8 7.97 -47.43 38.78
N ARG A 9 8.13 -47.19 37.47
CA ARG A 9 9.36 -46.67 36.88
C ARG A 9 9.59 -45.19 37.21
N LEU A 10 8.51 -44.42 37.33
CA LEU A 10 8.51 -43.02 37.78
C LEU A 10 8.77 -42.85 39.29
N SER A 11 8.52 -43.89 40.10
CA SER A 11 8.84 -43.92 41.52
C SER A 11 10.34 -44.05 41.82
N HIS A 12 11.17 -44.38 40.82
CA HIS A 12 12.63 -44.49 41.01
C HIS A 12 13.24 -43.11 41.30
N PRO A 13 14.06 -42.95 42.37
CA PRO A 13 14.52 -41.64 42.85
C PRO A 13 15.29 -40.83 41.79
N GLN A 14 16.10 -41.51 40.97
CA GLN A 14 16.83 -40.86 39.87
C GLN A 14 15.91 -40.37 38.74
N VAL A 15 14.86 -41.13 38.41
CA VAL A 15 13.88 -40.76 37.36
C VAL A 15 13.04 -39.58 37.85
N ARG A 16 12.59 -39.62 39.11
CA ARG A 16 11.80 -38.55 39.74
C ARG A 16 12.57 -37.23 39.79
N ARG A 17 13.88 -37.27 40.04
CA ARG A 17 14.76 -36.08 40.06
C ARG A 17 14.91 -35.47 38.66
N ARG A 18 15.14 -36.29 37.63
CA ARG A 18 15.21 -35.83 36.23
C ARG A 18 13.87 -35.31 35.72
N LEU A 19 12.77 -35.95 36.11
CA LEU A 19 11.41 -35.52 35.74
C LEU A 19 11.10 -34.14 36.32
N LYS A 20 11.43 -33.88 37.59
CA LYS A 20 11.24 -32.56 38.22
C LYS A 20 12.01 -31.45 37.50
N ILE A 21 13.25 -31.71 37.10
CA ILE A 21 14.09 -30.76 36.35
C ILE A 21 13.50 -30.51 34.96
N GLY A 22 13.08 -31.58 34.25
CA GLY A 22 12.41 -31.45 32.97
C GLY A 22 11.11 -30.65 33.07
N LEU A 23 10.30 -30.91 34.10
CA LEU A 23 9.04 -30.20 34.35
C LEU A 23 9.28 -28.72 34.66
N SER A 24 10.31 -28.38 35.44
CA SER A 24 10.62 -26.99 35.77
C SER A 24 11.08 -26.20 34.56
N ILE A 25 11.89 -26.80 33.68
CA ILE A 25 12.33 -26.16 32.43
C ILE A 25 11.13 -25.92 31.51
N TRP A 26 10.23 -26.90 31.39
CA TRP A 26 9.00 -26.75 30.60
C TRP A 26 8.08 -25.67 31.15
N ALA A 27 7.92 -25.58 32.48
CA ALA A 27 7.13 -24.53 33.11
C ALA A 27 7.68 -23.13 32.80
N ILE A 28 9.01 -22.96 32.83
CA ILE A 28 9.65 -21.68 32.48
C ILE A 28 9.44 -21.35 31.00
N ALA A 29 9.62 -22.32 30.10
CA ALA A 29 9.42 -22.10 28.67
C ALA A 29 7.99 -21.67 28.33
N ILE A 30 7.00 -22.28 28.98
CA ILE A 30 5.58 -21.90 28.83
C ILE A 30 5.36 -20.47 29.34
N ALA A 31 5.89 -20.12 30.52
CA ALA A 31 5.75 -18.78 31.09
C ALA A 31 6.35 -17.70 30.15
N VAL A 32 7.55 -17.94 29.62
CA VAL A 32 8.19 -17.02 28.66
C VAL A 32 7.37 -16.87 27.38
N SER A 33 6.83 -17.98 26.86
CA SER A 33 6.00 -17.94 25.65
C SER A 33 4.71 -17.13 25.85
N VAL A 34 4.05 -17.28 27.01
CA VAL A 34 2.84 -16.50 27.34
C VAL A 34 3.16 -15.01 27.47
N VAL A 35 4.25 -14.65 28.15
CA VAL A 35 4.67 -13.24 28.30
C VAL A 35 5.02 -12.62 26.95
N ALA A 36 5.75 -13.34 26.10
CA ALA A 36 6.08 -12.87 24.76
C ALA A 36 4.83 -12.64 23.91
N LYS A 37 3.83 -13.53 24.00
CA LYS A 37 2.56 -13.38 23.29
C LYS A 37 1.77 -12.16 23.78
N LEU A 38 1.67 -11.97 25.10
CA LEU A 38 1.00 -10.80 25.68
C LEU A 38 1.69 -9.50 25.27
N ALA A 39 3.03 -9.45 25.30
CA ALA A 39 3.78 -8.28 24.87
C ALA A 39 3.58 -8.00 23.37
N TYR A 40 3.54 -9.04 22.54
CA TYR A 40 3.27 -8.92 21.12
C TYR A 40 1.85 -8.40 20.86
N ASP A 41 0.84 -8.96 21.52
CA ASP A 41 -0.56 -8.57 21.35
C ASP A 41 -0.79 -7.12 21.84
N ILE A 42 -0.23 -6.73 22.99
CA ILE A 42 -0.31 -5.35 23.50
C ILE A 42 0.42 -4.37 22.58
N GLY A 43 1.62 -4.73 22.10
CA GLY A 43 2.37 -3.92 21.15
C GLY A 43 1.65 -3.74 19.82
N TYR A 44 1.05 -4.82 19.32
CA TYR A 44 0.23 -4.81 18.11
C TYR A 44 -1.00 -3.91 18.26
N PHE A 45 -1.72 -4.03 19.38
CA PHE A 45 -2.89 -3.21 19.66
C PHE A 45 -2.54 -1.71 19.78
N LYS A 46 -1.40 -1.40 20.41
CA LYS A 46 -0.91 -0.01 20.55
C LYS A 46 -0.44 0.58 19.21
N ALA A 47 0.20 -0.22 18.37
CA ALA A 47 0.57 0.21 17.02
C ALA A 47 -0.67 0.47 16.16
N GLN A 48 -1.66 -0.42 16.23
CA GLN A 48 -2.92 -0.26 15.51
C GLN A 48 -3.69 0.97 15.99
N SER A 49 -3.80 1.19 17.30
CA SER A 49 -4.48 2.37 17.85
C SER A 49 -3.78 3.68 17.47
N MET A 50 -2.44 3.71 17.42
CA MET A 50 -1.69 4.88 16.95
C MET A 50 -1.90 5.15 15.45
N ILE A 51 -2.04 4.10 14.63
CA ILE A 51 -2.38 4.23 13.20
C ILE A 51 -3.80 4.78 13.05
N ASP A 52 -4.75 4.23 13.80
CA ASP A 52 -6.16 4.64 13.74
C ASP A 52 -6.37 6.06 14.27
N GLU A 53 -5.68 6.45 15.35
CA GLU A 53 -5.70 7.81 15.89
C GLU A 53 -5.06 8.82 14.93
N LYS A 54 -3.96 8.45 14.26
CA LYS A 54 -3.37 9.27 13.19
C LYS A 54 -4.30 9.41 11.98
N ASN A 55 -5.04 8.36 11.64
CA ASN A 55 -6.03 8.38 10.56
C ASN A 55 -7.29 9.18 10.94
N ALA A 56 -7.67 9.22 12.22
CA ALA A 56 -8.82 9.97 12.74
C ALA A 56 -8.50 11.46 12.97
N ALA A 57 -7.26 11.79 13.34
CA ALA A 57 -6.80 13.17 13.57
C ALA A 57 -6.45 13.92 12.28
N ALA A 58 -6.26 13.22 11.15
CA ALA A 58 -6.15 13.86 9.86
C ALA A 58 -7.54 14.35 9.42
N PRO A 59 -7.79 15.67 9.31
CA PRO A 59 -9.06 16.15 8.80
C PRO A 59 -9.32 15.52 7.43
N ALA A 60 -10.51 14.97 7.26
CA ALA A 60 -10.97 14.33 6.03
C ALA A 60 -11.21 15.33 4.89
N THR A 61 -10.35 16.33 4.71
CA THR A 61 -10.15 16.96 3.41
C THR A 61 -9.28 16.04 2.57
N ARG A 62 -9.78 14.81 2.30
CA ARG A 62 -9.24 14.03 1.20
C ARG A 62 -9.51 14.87 -0.04
N SER A 63 -8.46 15.38 -0.67
CA SER A 63 -8.52 15.98 -1.99
C SER A 63 -8.91 14.86 -2.96
N VAL A 64 -10.21 14.59 -3.08
CA VAL A 64 -10.73 13.60 -4.00
C VAL A 64 -10.53 14.19 -5.39
N LEU A 65 -9.72 13.52 -6.21
CA LEU A 65 -9.57 13.86 -7.62
C LEU A 65 -10.93 13.66 -8.30
N THR A 66 -11.65 14.75 -8.57
CA THR A 66 -12.90 14.71 -9.34
C THR A 66 -12.60 14.56 -10.82
N LEU A 67 -13.60 14.11 -11.60
CA LEU A 67 -13.47 13.96 -13.04
C LEU A 67 -13.13 15.29 -13.71
N GLU A 68 -13.74 16.40 -13.29
CA GLU A 68 -13.45 17.72 -13.88
C GLU A 68 -12.04 18.20 -13.53
N TYR A 69 -11.57 17.93 -12.31
CA TYR A 69 -10.22 18.31 -11.91
C TYR A 69 -9.16 17.47 -12.66
N ALA A 70 -9.42 16.17 -12.83
CA ALA A 70 -8.59 15.30 -13.66
C ALA A 70 -8.56 15.77 -15.12
N GLN A 71 -9.72 16.16 -15.68
CA GLN A 71 -9.82 16.70 -17.03
C GLN A 71 -8.97 17.96 -17.18
N ARG A 72 -9.03 18.88 -16.21
CA ARG A 72 -8.24 20.11 -16.23
C ARG A 72 -6.73 19.84 -16.19
N ILE A 73 -6.29 18.84 -15.41
CA ILE A 73 -4.89 18.41 -15.38
C ILE A 73 -4.48 17.82 -16.73
N VAL A 74 -5.32 16.97 -17.32
CA VAL A 74 -5.04 16.33 -18.62
C VAL A 74 -4.96 17.35 -19.74
N SER A 75 -5.95 18.23 -19.85
CA SER A 75 -5.96 19.29 -20.86
C SER A 75 -4.77 20.25 -20.68
N GLY A 76 -4.42 20.60 -19.44
CA GLY A 76 -3.26 21.43 -19.15
C GLY A 76 -1.93 20.74 -19.52
N ALA A 77 -1.78 19.45 -19.21
CA ALA A 77 -0.56 18.70 -19.53
C ALA A 77 -0.37 18.47 -21.04
N LEU A 78 -1.47 18.33 -21.79
CA LEU A 78 -1.45 18.13 -23.24
C LEU A 78 -1.52 19.44 -24.04
N ASN A 79 -1.55 20.60 -23.37
CA ASN A 79 -1.76 21.92 -23.99
C ASN A 79 -3.01 21.96 -24.90
N GLU A 80 -4.10 21.31 -24.48
CA GLU A 80 -5.38 21.31 -25.17
C GLU A 80 -6.33 22.40 -24.61
N ASP A 81 -7.29 22.84 -25.41
CA ASP A 81 -8.34 23.75 -24.95
C ASP A 81 -9.23 23.04 -23.91
N PRO A 82 -9.35 23.56 -22.67
CA PRO A 82 -10.21 22.98 -21.64
C PRO A 82 -11.70 22.94 -22.01
N ASN A 83 -12.16 23.83 -22.90
CA ASN A 83 -13.57 23.91 -23.31
C ASN A 83 -13.91 22.94 -24.44
N ASN A 84 -12.90 22.46 -25.18
CA ASN A 84 -13.05 21.48 -26.25
C ASN A 84 -11.84 20.54 -26.32
N PRO A 85 -11.63 19.72 -25.28
CA PRO A 85 -10.46 18.83 -25.23
C PRO A 85 -10.61 17.69 -26.24
N LYS A 86 -9.53 17.36 -26.93
CA LYS A 86 -9.46 16.17 -27.81
C LYS A 86 -9.31 14.90 -26.98
N THR A 87 -8.65 15.01 -25.83
CA THR A 87 -8.42 13.92 -24.88
C THR A 87 -9.32 14.08 -23.67
N VAL A 88 -10.26 13.15 -23.48
CA VAL A 88 -11.28 13.20 -22.42
C VAL A 88 -10.97 12.18 -21.33
N VAL A 89 -11.07 12.58 -20.06
CA VAL A 89 -10.99 11.66 -18.92
C VAL A 89 -12.33 10.94 -18.80
N SER A 90 -12.31 9.65 -19.12
CA SER A 90 -13.48 8.78 -19.06
C SER A 90 -13.76 8.24 -17.66
N GLN A 91 -12.71 8.03 -16.86
CA GLN A 91 -12.83 7.43 -15.52
C GLN A 91 -11.66 7.81 -14.62
N VAL A 92 -11.92 7.96 -13.32
CA VAL A 92 -10.91 7.93 -12.26
C VAL A 92 -11.01 6.56 -11.57
N VAL A 93 -9.97 5.75 -11.68
CA VAL A 93 -9.91 4.36 -11.18
C VAL A 93 -9.42 4.32 -9.73
N ASP A 94 -8.42 5.13 -9.42
CA ASP A 94 -7.89 5.30 -8.05
C ASP A 94 -7.72 6.80 -7.79
N ASN A 95 -8.17 7.26 -6.62
CA ASN A 95 -8.20 8.67 -6.23
C ASN A 95 -7.22 8.99 -5.10
N ASN A 96 -6.16 8.18 -4.94
CA ASN A 96 -5.12 8.44 -3.96
C ASN A 96 -4.47 9.83 -4.21
N PRO A 97 -4.38 10.69 -3.17
CA PRO A 97 -3.90 12.07 -3.30
C PRO A 97 -2.44 12.19 -3.77
N ARG A 98 -1.65 11.12 -3.71
CA ARG A 98 -0.27 11.11 -4.25
C ARG A 98 -0.16 10.55 -5.66
N LEU A 99 -0.98 9.56 -5.99
CA LEU A 99 -0.96 8.84 -7.25
C LEU A 99 -2.39 8.46 -7.63
N ALA A 100 -2.99 9.18 -8.56
CA ALA A 100 -4.29 8.82 -9.08
C ALA A 100 -4.15 8.07 -10.40
N THR A 101 -4.98 7.07 -10.61
CA THR A 101 -5.06 6.36 -11.89
C THR A 101 -6.32 6.81 -12.63
N ILE A 102 -6.17 7.23 -13.87
CA ILE A 102 -7.27 7.70 -14.72
C ILE A 102 -7.27 6.92 -16.04
N VAL A 103 -8.44 6.85 -16.67
CA VAL A 103 -8.58 6.36 -18.04
C VAL A 103 -8.91 7.55 -18.92
N VAL A 104 -8.02 7.83 -19.86
CA VAL A 104 -8.23 8.85 -20.89
C VAL A 104 -8.71 8.20 -22.18
N GLU A 105 -9.49 8.94 -22.96
CA GLU A 105 -9.95 8.55 -24.28
C GLU A 105 -9.58 9.65 -25.28
N ASN A 106 -8.92 9.25 -26.36
CA ASN A 106 -8.62 10.12 -27.49
C ASN A 106 -8.94 9.34 -28.78
N ASN A 107 -9.73 9.92 -29.68
CA ASN A 107 -10.13 9.29 -30.94
C ASN A 107 -10.65 7.84 -30.79
N LYS A 108 -11.51 7.61 -29.79
CA LYS A 108 -12.09 6.29 -29.43
C LYS A 108 -11.08 5.25 -28.92
N GLN A 109 -9.82 5.64 -28.71
CA GLN A 109 -8.81 4.81 -28.07
C GLN A 109 -8.72 5.15 -26.59
N LYS A 110 -8.95 4.14 -25.73
CA LYS A 110 -8.83 4.27 -24.28
C LYS A 110 -7.41 3.91 -23.84
N LYS A 111 -6.81 4.73 -22.98
CA LYS A 111 -5.49 4.51 -22.40
C LYS A 111 -5.51 4.81 -20.91
N ILE A 112 -4.65 4.10 -20.18
CA ILE A 112 -4.45 4.31 -18.75
C ILE A 112 -3.39 5.40 -18.58
N ALA A 113 -3.68 6.36 -17.72
CA ALA A 113 -2.75 7.40 -17.33
C ALA A 113 -2.69 7.51 -15.79
N TRP A 114 -1.57 8.01 -15.29
CA TRP A 114 -1.36 8.29 -13.88
C TRP A 114 -1.18 9.78 -13.68
N ILE A 115 -1.80 10.30 -12.63
CA ILE A 115 -1.53 11.63 -12.11
C ILE A 115 -0.71 11.48 -10.84
N PHE A 116 0.57 11.83 -10.90
CA PHE A 116 1.48 11.86 -9.76
C PHE A 116 1.93 13.30 -9.51
N GLU A 117 1.70 13.84 -8.32
CA GLU A 117 2.04 15.24 -7.98
C GLU A 117 1.54 16.27 -9.03
N MET A 118 0.28 16.13 -9.48
CA MET A 118 -0.33 16.97 -10.55
C MET A 118 0.33 16.84 -11.94
N ARG A 119 1.17 15.82 -12.16
CA ARG A 119 1.81 15.53 -13.44
C ARG A 119 1.19 14.30 -14.07
N LEU A 120 1.01 14.35 -15.38
CA LEU A 120 0.40 13.28 -16.15
C LEU A 120 1.46 12.34 -16.74
N PHE A 121 1.25 11.04 -16.59
CA PHE A 121 2.07 9.98 -17.15
C PHE A 121 1.16 8.98 -17.88
N PHE A 122 1.60 8.43 -19.00
CA PHE A 122 0.82 7.46 -19.77
C PHE A 122 1.43 6.07 -19.72
N VAL A 123 0.59 5.04 -19.76
CA VAL A 123 1.02 3.69 -20.04
C VAL A 123 1.17 3.54 -21.56
N GLY A 124 2.42 3.58 -22.03
CA GLY A 124 2.77 3.51 -23.46
C GLY A 124 2.67 4.84 -24.21
N ASP A 125 2.82 4.77 -25.53
CA ASP A 125 2.87 5.95 -26.38
C ASP A 125 1.46 6.51 -26.63
N LEU A 126 1.21 7.75 -26.20
CA LEU A 126 -0.01 8.48 -26.59
C LEU A 126 0.28 9.22 -27.91
N LEU A 127 -0.28 8.73 -29.02
CA LEU A 127 -0.10 9.36 -30.32
C LEU A 127 -1.19 10.41 -30.57
N ASN A 128 -0.81 11.56 -31.14
CA ASN A 128 -1.78 12.53 -31.64
C ASN A 128 -2.30 12.14 -33.05
N ASP A 129 -3.21 12.95 -33.61
CA ASP A 129 -3.80 12.76 -34.95
C ASP A 129 -2.77 12.67 -36.09
N GLN A 130 -1.55 13.13 -35.84
CA GLN A 130 -0.42 13.17 -36.78
C GLN A 130 0.64 12.08 -36.49
N GLY A 131 0.40 11.22 -35.48
CA GLY A 131 1.30 10.14 -35.10
C GLY A 131 2.46 10.56 -34.18
N TYR A 132 2.46 11.77 -33.62
CA TYR A 132 3.48 12.21 -32.67
C TYR A 132 3.24 11.65 -31.27
N ASN A 133 4.29 11.16 -30.62
CA ASN A 133 4.26 10.65 -29.26
C ASN A 133 4.21 11.79 -28.23
N LEU A 134 3.02 12.00 -27.67
CA LEU A 134 2.74 12.97 -26.61
C LEU A 134 3.37 12.55 -25.27
N THR A 135 3.59 11.26 -25.03
CA THR A 135 4.28 10.77 -23.82
C THR A 135 5.73 11.27 -23.82
N GLU A 136 6.44 11.08 -24.93
CA GLU A 136 7.82 11.55 -25.09
C GLU A 136 7.94 13.08 -25.02
N ALA A 137 6.96 13.81 -25.57
CA ALA A 137 6.93 15.26 -25.50
C ALA A 137 6.81 15.78 -24.05
N ILE A 138 5.97 15.14 -23.24
CA ILE A 138 5.83 15.47 -21.81
C ILE A 138 7.11 15.16 -21.05
N GLU A 139 7.73 14.00 -21.28
CA GLU A 139 9.01 13.63 -20.64
C GLU A 139 10.12 14.63 -20.98
N ARG A 140 10.27 15.00 -22.26
CA ARG A 140 11.27 15.99 -22.68
C ARG A 140 11.02 17.37 -22.09
N GLN A 141 9.77 17.82 -22.02
CA GLN A 141 9.43 19.09 -21.40
C GLN A 141 9.77 19.07 -19.89
N GLN A 142 9.58 17.93 -19.22
CA GLN A 142 9.97 17.76 -17.82
C GLN A 142 11.50 17.79 -17.62
N ASP A 143 12.26 17.12 -18.49
CA ASP A 143 13.73 17.15 -18.44
C ASP A 143 14.28 18.57 -18.62
N MET A 144 13.67 19.38 -19.50
CA MET A 144 14.02 20.81 -19.62
C MET A 144 13.75 21.59 -18.34
N TYR A 145 12.62 21.37 -17.66
CA TYR A 145 12.34 22.03 -16.38
C TYR A 145 13.26 21.56 -15.24
N ARG A 146 13.71 20.30 -15.28
CA ARG A 146 14.61 19.73 -14.28
C ARG A 146 16.05 20.21 -14.44
N ASN A 147 16.51 20.40 -15.68
CA ASN A 147 17.84 20.92 -15.99
C ASN A 147 17.99 22.43 -15.83
N ASN A 148 16.87 23.17 -15.74
CA ASN A 148 16.86 24.62 -15.51
C ASN A 148 16.71 25.01 -14.02
N ARG A 149 16.84 24.06 -13.09
CA ARG A 149 16.92 24.27 -11.64
C ARG A 149 18.28 23.88 -11.11
#